data_AF-A0AA42P2M2-F1
#
_entry.id   AF-A0AA42P2M2-F1
#
_cell.length_a   1.000
_cell.length_b   1.000
_cell.length_c   1.000
_cell.angle_alpha   90.00
_cell.angle_beta   90.00
_cell.angle_gamma   90.00
#
_symmetry.space_group_name_H-M   'P 1'
#
loop_
_entity.id
_entity.type
_entity.pdbx_description
1 polymer ?
#
loop_
_entity_poly.entity_id
_entity_poly.type
_entity_poly.pdbx_seq_one_letter_code
_entity_poly.pdbx_strand_id
1 'polypeptide(L)'
;MKKTSNLLAASLLLACCAPAASLWAAEANLSPNTNGGTGHLPSGYSQLNFLMENGDWAPVIRLPTTPTQNDRVSLYSEARWAARLDLAGTAFESARGVVVSPWDLLDLVWNADAGRWDVQNGQIARALLGPNKAVDRIASSQHLITQYTMADGEHAGELHLPLQAPNNAVLTVANRATWSTRINLGNDHNPRWRTCGSRTDCVFAYDTRKGGWHAADRSSSVRPVAELPFPVSGVMRVEINAAIDPASQMTLPKHAVHGDVYVFLDEAGLDEHRVAATHTSMPASRGLPKGQELRMRYSAIDELWHVQN
;
A
#
# COMPACT_ATOMS: atom_id res chain seq x y z
N MET A 1 -35.24 -63.44 -46.38
CA MET A 1 -34.69 -63.65 -45.01
C MET A 1 -33.90 -62.42 -44.60
N LYS A 2 -34.28 -61.82 -43.46
CA LYS A 2 -33.50 -60.99 -42.50
C LYS A 2 -32.55 -59.91 -43.07
N LYS A 3 -32.90 -58.62 -42.85
CA LYS A 3 -32.24 -57.62 -41.94
C LYS A 3 -30.89 -57.09 -42.51
N THR A 4 -30.57 -55.80 -42.58
CA THR A 4 -30.91 -54.68 -41.67
C THR A 4 -30.61 -53.32 -42.32
N SER A 5 -31.41 -52.34 -41.90
CA SER A 5 -31.36 -50.88 -42.04
C SER A 5 -29.99 -50.20 -41.86
N ASN A 6 -29.77 -49.04 -42.48
CA ASN A 6 -29.57 -47.78 -41.73
C ASN A 6 -29.64 -46.51 -42.61
N LEU A 7 -30.49 -45.59 -42.15
CA LEU A 7 -30.64 -44.20 -42.54
C LEU A 7 -29.39 -43.39 -42.17
N LEU A 8 -29.01 -42.42 -43.02
CA LEU A 8 -28.16 -41.29 -42.65
C LEU A 8 -28.82 -40.01 -43.15
N ALA A 9 -29.35 -39.24 -42.19
CA ALA A 9 -29.85 -37.89 -42.38
C ALA A 9 -28.66 -36.91 -42.42
N ALA A 10 -28.67 -35.99 -43.39
CA ALA A 10 -27.65 -34.96 -43.54
C ALA A 10 -28.03 -33.71 -42.71
N SER A 11 -27.10 -33.30 -41.86
CA SER A 11 -27.21 -32.21 -40.89
C SER A 11 -27.03 -30.83 -41.54
N LEU A 12 -27.92 -29.89 -41.25
CA LEU A 12 -27.75 -28.45 -41.52
C LEU A 12 -26.68 -27.85 -40.61
N LEU A 13 -25.68 -27.17 -41.18
CA LEU A 13 -24.77 -26.26 -40.49
C LEU A 13 -25.24 -24.81 -40.72
N LEU A 14 -25.90 -24.21 -39.72
CA LEU A 14 -26.06 -22.77 -39.63
C LEU A 14 -24.78 -22.17 -39.04
N ALA A 15 -24.04 -21.41 -39.85
CA ALA A 15 -22.94 -20.58 -39.41
C ALA A 15 -23.49 -19.28 -38.79
N CYS A 16 -23.52 -19.19 -37.45
CA CYS A 16 -23.72 -17.93 -36.74
C CYS A 16 -22.45 -17.07 -36.85
N CYS A 17 -22.42 -16.12 -37.78
CA CYS A 17 -21.58 -14.93 -37.66
C CYS A 17 -22.23 -13.99 -36.64
N ALA A 18 -21.84 -14.10 -35.36
CA ALA A 18 -22.13 -13.04 -34.40
C ALA A 18 -21.14 -11.88 -34.64
N PRO A 19 -21.59 -10.63 -34.69
CA PRO A 19 -20.68 -9.49 -34.72
C PRO A 19 -19.95 -9.44 -33.37
N ALA A 20 -18.61 -9.47 -33.41
CA ALA A 20 -17.81 -9.16 -32.25
C ALA A 20 -18.10 -7.69 -31.87
N ALA A 21 -18.88 -7.49 -30.81
CA ALA A 21 -18.98 -6.19 -30.18
C ALA A 21 -17.58 -5.83 -29.69
N SER A 22 -16.90 -4.94 -30.39
CA SER A 22 -15.71 -4.26 -29.90
C SER A 22 -16.13 -3.51 -28.63
N LEU A 23 -15.80 -4.06 -27.47
CA LEU A 23 -15.88 -3.37 -26.18
C LEU A 23 -14.98 -2.15 -26.32
N TRP A 24 -15.58 -0.97 -26.45
CA TRP A 24 -14.85 0.28 -26.36
C TRP A 24 -14.24 0.33 -24.97
N ALA A 25 -12.92 0.46 -24.93
CA ALA A 25 -12.16 0.70 -23.71
C ALA A 25 -12.70 2.02 -23.12
N ALA A 26 -13.57 1.93 -22.12
CA ALA A 26 -14.23 3.10 -21.55
C ALA A 26 -13.24 3.82 -20.63
N GLU A 27 -13.00 5.09 -20.93
CA GLU A 27 -12.32 6.01 -20.03
C GLU A 27 -13.34 6.66 -19.09
N ALA A 28 -12.98 6.81 -17.81
CA ALA A 28 -13.77 7.51 -16.82
C ALA A 28 -12.94 8.53 -16.06
N ASN A 29 -13.50 9.74 -15.91
CA ASN A 29 -13.01 10.76 -15.00
C ASN A 29 -13.93 10.76 -13.79
N LEU A 30 -13.40 10.40 -12.63
CA LEU A 30 -14.15 10.26 -11.39
C LEU A 30 -13.50 11.09 -10.29
N SER A 31 -14.31 11.53 -9.35
CA SER A 31 -13.92 12.04 -8.04
C SER A 31 -14.71 11.29 -6.97
N PRO A 32 -14.37 11.43 -5.68
CA PRO A 32 -15.19 10.88 -4.61
C PRO A 32 -16.69 11.21 -4.75
N ASN A 33 -17.07 12.46 -5.01
CA ASN A 33 -18.48 12.90 -5.12
C ASN A 33 -19.18 12.27 -6.33
N THR A 34 -18.51 12.15 -7.48
CA THR A 34 -19.09 11.47 -8.65
C THR A 34 -19.05 9.95 -8.53
N ASN A 35 -18.34 9.42 -7.53
CA ASN A 35 -18.20 8.00 -7.23
C ASN A 35 -18.95 7.62 -5.94
N GLY A 36 -20.08 8.28 -5.64
CA GLY A 36 -20.92 7.93 -4.49
C GLY A 36 -20.34 8.29 -3.12
N GLY A 37 -19.43 9.27 -3.08
CA GLY A 37 -18.76 9.74 -1.86
C GLY A 37 -17.64 8.82 -1.37
N THR A 38 -17.05 7.99 -2.24
CA THR A 38 -16.03 7.00 -1.84
C THR A 38 -14.80 6.98 -2.75
N GLY A 39 -13.65 6.61 -2.16
CA GLY A 39 -12.42 6.29 -2.88
C GLY A 39 -12.33 4.83 -3.36
N HIS A 40 -13.43 4.06 -3.31
CA HIS A 40 -13.46 2.70 -3.86
C HIS A 40 -13.66 2.78 -5.38
N LEU A 41 -12.59 2.54 -6.12
CA LEU A 41 -12.61 2.72 -7.56
C LEU A 41 -13.38 1.57 -8.24
N PRO A 42 -14.34 1.87 -9.12
CA PRO A 42 -15.09 0.84 -9.85
C PRO A 42 -14.23 0.14 -10.90
N SER A 43 -14.57 -1.11 -11.20
CA SER A 43 -14.05 -1.83 -12.38
C SER A 43 -14.89 -1.54 -13.63
N GLY A 44 -14.41 -2.01 -14.79
CA GLY A 44 -15.12 -1.87 -16.08
C GLY A 44 -14.61 -0.73 -16.96
N TYR A 45 -13.53 -0.06 -16.55
CA TYR A 45 -12.90 1.02 -17.29
C TYR A 45 -11.47 0.63 -17.66
N SER A 46 -11.07 0.90 -18.90
CA SER A 46 -9.69 0.71 -19.36
C SER A 46 -8.77 1.81 -18.87
N GLN A 47 -9.31 3.00 -18.58
CA GLN A 47 -8.61 4.11 -17.96
C GLN A 47 -9.55 4.77 -16.95
N LEU A 48 -9.09 4.91 -15.72
CA LEU A 48 -9.79 5.61 -14.66
C LEU A 48 -8.89 6.73 -14.14
N ASN A 49 -9.29 7.97 -14.39
CA ASN A 49 -8.66 9.15 -13.83
C ASN A 49 -9.42 9.53 -12.55
N PHE A 50 -8.80 9.38 -11.38
CA PHE A 50 -9.41 9.71 -10.10
C PHE A 50 -8.81 10.99 -9.54
N LEU A 51 -9.62 12.04 -9.47
CA LEU A 51 -9.25 13.37 -9.00
C LEU A 51 -9.82 13.60 -7.60
N MET A 52 -8.98 14.01 -6.66
CA MET A 52 -9.40 14.45 -5.32
C MET A 52 -9.10 15.94 -5.13
N GLU A 53 -10.08 16.70 -4.66
CA GLU A 53 -10.00 18.15 -4.45
C GLU A 53 -10.55 18.55 -3.08
N ASN A 54 -10.41 19.82 -2.72
CA ASN A 54 -11.01 20.35 -1.50
C ASN A 54 -12.54 20.30 -1.60
N GLY A 55 -13.19 19.60 -0.65
CA GLY A 55 -14.64 19.37 -0.69
C GLY A 55 -15.07 18.18 -1.56
N ASP A 56 -14.12 17.51 -2.23
CA ASP A 56 -14.34 16.31 -3.03
C ASP A 56 -13.19 15.31 -2.79
N TRP A 57 -13.19 14.71 -1.60
CA TRP A 57 -12.05 13.98 -1.07
C TRP A 57 -12.48 12.72 -0.31
N ALA A 58 -11.66 11.67 -0.36
CA ALA A 58 -11.86 10.45 0.41
C ALA A 58 -10.57 10.06 1.17
N PRO A 59 -10.67 9.59 2.44
CA PRO A 59 -9.51 9.23 3.26
C PRO A 59 -8.75 8.01 2.75
N VAL A 60 -9.45 7.10 2.08
CA VAL A 60 -8.92 5.81 1.65
C VAL A 60 -9.31 5.57 0.21
N ILE A 61 -8.32 5.20 -0.59
CA ILE A 61 -8.48 4.82 -1.99
C ILE A 61 -8.27 3.32 -2.08
N ARG A 62 -9.17 2.61 -2.76
CA ARG A 62 -9.05 1.18 -3.06
C ARG A 62 -9.13 0.96 -4.55
N LEU A 63 -8.15 0.23 -5.09
CA LEU A 63 -8.06 -0.07 -6.51
C LEU A 63 -9.22 -0.98 -6.97
N PRO A 64 -9.57 -0.96 -8.26
CA PRO A 64 -10.57 -1.86 -8.82
C PRO A 64 -10.19 -3.34 -8.60
N THR A 65 -11.19 -4.18 -8.31
CA THR A 65 -11.00 -5.59 -7.94
C THR A 65 -11.19 -6.58 -9.09
N THR A 66 -11.82 -6.16 -10.19
CA THR A 66 -12.01 -6.95 -11.42
C THR A 66 -11.48 -6.24 -12.68
N PRO A 67 -10.20 -5.83 -12.70
CA PRO A 67 -9.59 -5.22 -13.89
C PRO A 67 -9.28 -6.25 -14.99
N THR A 68 -9.11 -5.74 -16.20
CA THR A 68 -8.62 -6.46 -17.39
C THR A 68 -7.22 -6.01 -17.78
N GLN A 69 -6.53 -6.81 -18.59
CA GLN A 69 -5.14 -6.54 -19.01
C GLN A 69 -4.99 -5.11 -19.53
N ASN A 70 -4.01 -4.38 -19.02
CA ASN A 70 -3.71 -2.99 -19.36
C ASN A 70 -4.78 -1.96 -18.94
N ASP A 71 -5.75 -2.31 -18.10
CA ASP A 71 -6.55 -1.31 -17.40
C ASP A 71 -5.61 -0.40 -16.61
N ARG A 72 -5.94 0.88 -16.54
CA ARG A 72 -5.10 1.91 -15.93
C ARG A 72 -5.87 2.72 -14.91
N VAL A 73 -5.16 3.13 -13.88
CA VAL A 73 -5.64 4.05 -12.86
C VAL A 73 -4.63 5.17 -12.72
N SER A 74 -5.09 6.40 -12.88
CA SER A 74 -4.32 7.62 -12.62
C SER A 74 -4.94 8.33 -11.41
N LEU A 75 -4.19 8.41 -10.32
CA LEU A 75 -4.62 9.07 -9.09
C LEU A 75 -3.94 10.42 -8.98
N TYR A 76 -4.73 11.48 -8.90
CA TYR A 76 -4.24 12.83 -8.70
C TYR A 76 -4.99 13.51 -7.56
N SER A 77 -4.25 14.20 -6.69
CA SER A 77 -4.81 14.89 -5.53
C SER A 77 -4.40 16.35 -5.52
N GLU A 78 -5.37 17.27 -5.57
CA GLU A 78 -5.19 18.69 -5.22
C GLU A 78 -5.77 19.01 -3.83
N ALA A 79 -6.41 18.01 -3.19
CA ALA A 79 -6.97 18.15 -1.87
C ALA A 79 -5.91 18.53 -0.82
N ARG A 80 -6.26 19.43 0.10
CA ARG A 80 -5.42 19.82 1.25
C ARG A 80 -5.11 18.63 2.16
N TRP A 81 -6.03 17.69 2.28
CA TRP A 81 -5.89 16.53 3.15
C TRP A 81 -5.28 15.35 2.39
N ALA A 82 -4.27 14.71 2.99
CA ALA A 82 -3.68 13.51 2.42
C ALA A 82 -4.65 12.32 2.52
N ALA A 83 -4.67 11.49 1.49
CA ALA A 83 -5.40 10.21 1.46
C ALA A 83 -4.42 9.04 1.63
N ARG A 84 -4.95 7.83 1.89
CA ARG A 84 -4.16 6.59 1.88
C ARG A 84 -4.62 5.69 0.74
N LEU A 85 -3.69 5.31 -0.13
CA LEU A 85 -3.88 4.21 -1.06
C LEU A 85 -3.70 2.87 -0.34
N ASP A 86 -4.75 2.05 -0.37
CA ASP A 86 -4.68 0.63 -0.02
C ASP A 86 -3.90 -0.11 -1.12
N LEU A 87 -2.88 -0.88 -0.72
CA LEU A 87 -1.99 -1.60 -1.63
C LEU A 87 -2.45 -3.04 -1.89
N ALA A 88 -3.64 -3.43 -1.44
CA ALA A 88 -4.26 -4.70 -1.79
C ALA A 88 -4.31 -4.88 -3.32
N GLY A 89 -3.91 -6.06 -3.80
CA GLY A 89 -3.85 -6.35 -5.23
C GLY A 89 -2.72 -5.64 -5.98
N THR A 90 -1.68 -5.16 -5.30
CA THR A 90 -0.44 -4.61 -5.90
C THR A 90 0.78 -5.47 -5.56
N ALA A 91 1.94 -5.18 -6.17
CA ALA A 91 3.22 -5.79 -5.80
C ALA A 91 3.73 -5.43 -4.39
N PHE A 92 3.03 -4.52 -3.70
CA PHE A 92 3.38 -3.97 -2.39
C PHE A 92 2.41 -4.41 -1.31
N GLU A 93 1.62 -5.47 -1.55
CA GLU A 93 0.49 -5.83 -0.72
C GLU A 93 0.83 -5.96 0.78
N SER A 94 2.03 -6.43 1.13
CA SER A 94 2.47 -6.58 2.52
C SER A 94 2.87 -5.26 3.21
N ALA A 95 2.94 -4.14 2.48
CA ALA A 95 3.04 -2.81 3.06
C ALA A 95 1.67 -2.31 3.51
N ARG A 96 1.68 -1.21 4.29
CA ARG A 96 0.53 -0.74 5.07
C ARG A 96 -0.31 0.32 4.36
N GLY A 97 0.00 0.58 3.09
CA GLY A 97 -0.55 1.66 2.28
C GLY A 97 0.51 2.71 1.93
N VAL A 98 0.20 3.58 0.99
CA VAL A 98 1.00 4.77 0.66
C VAL A 98 0.15 6.01 0.88
N VAL A 99 0.75 7.03 1.47
CA VAL A 99 0.10 8.34 1.63
C VAL A 99 0.17 9.08 0.30
N VAL A 100 -0.99 9.46 -0.23
CA VAL A 100 -1.14 10.33 -1.39
C VAL A 100 -1.38 11.74 -0.85
N SER A 101 -0.36 12.59 -1.00
CA SER A 101 -0.32 13.96 -0.47
C SER A 101 -0.90 14.94 -1.49
N PRO A 102 -1.16 16.21 -1.09
CA PRO A 102 -1.50 17.25 -2.05
C PRO A 102 -0.43 17.35 -3.14
N TRP A 103 -0.89 17.44 -4.38
CA TRP A 103 -0.11 17.52 -5.62
C TRP A 103 0.63 16.24 -6.03
N ASP A 104 0.33 15.11 -5.42
CA ASP A 104 0.89 13.82 -5.83
C ASP A 104 0.11 13.24 -7.03
N LEU A 105 0.85 12.74 -8.02
CA LEU A 105 0.35 11.96 -9.16
C LEU A 105 0.93 10.54 -9.13
N LEU A 106 0.05 9.54 -9.17
CA LEU A 106 0.39 8.13 -9.22
C LEU A 106 -0.37 7.40 -10.32
N ASP A 107 0.37 6.72 -11.20
CA ASP A 107 -0.18 5.90 -12.26
C ASP A 107 0.07 4.42 -11.99
N LEU A 108 -0.96 3.60 -12.16
CA LEU A 108 -0.93 2.15 -12.07
C LEU A 108 -1.50 1.51 -13.33
N VAL A 109 -1.00 0.33 -13.66
CA VAL A 109 -1.51 -0.51 -14.75
C VAL A 109 -1.76 -1.91 -14.24
N TRP A 110 -2.86 -2.52 -14.67
CA TRP A 110 -3.14 -3.92 -14.37
C TRP A 110 -2.30 -4.84 -15.24
N ASN A 111 -1.61 -5.77 -14.58
CA ASN A 111 -0.85 -6.83 -15.19
C ASN A 111 -1.56 -8.17 -14.92
N ALA A 112 -2.26 -8.70 -15.94
CA ALA A 112 -3.05 -9.91 -15.81
C ALA A 112 -2.17 -11.17 -15.68
N ASP A 113 -1.01 -11.21 -16.33
CA ASP A 113 -0.05 -12.31 -16.18
C ASP A 113 0.41 -12.46 -14.73
N ALA A 114 0.46 -11.33 -14.03
CA ALA A 114 0.99 -11.20 -12.70
C ALA A 114 -0.10 -11.03 -11.62
N GLY A 115 -1.37 -10.96 -12.04
CA GLY A 115 -2.56 -10.89 -11.20
C GLY A 115 -2.62 -9.68 -10.27
N ARG A 116 -2.05 -8.54 -10.66
CA ARG A 116 -1.93 -7.36 -9.78
C ARG A 116 -1.77 -6.04 -10.55
N TRP A 117 -1.97 -4.94 -9.82
CA TRP A 117 -1.60 -3.59 -10.25
C TRP A 117 -0.08 -3.36 -10.06
N ASP A 118 0.58 -2.96 -11.15
CA ASP A 118 1.98 -2.55 -11.17
C ASP A 118 2.06 -1.01 -11.33
N VAL A 119 3.07 -0.40 -10.72
CA VAL A 119 3.26 1.07 -10.83
C VAL A 119 3.86 1.44 -12.17
N GLN A 120 3.56 2.65 -12.65
CA GLN A 120 4.23 3.27 -13.78
C GLN A 120 5.24 4.32 -13.29
N ASN A 121 6.18 4.70 -14.17
CA ASN A 121 7.07 5.81 -13.90
C ASN A 121 6.27 7.12 -13.86
N GLY A 122 6.41 7.89 -12.79
CA GLY A 122 5.68 9.13 -12.56
C GLY A 122 6.34 9.98 -11.48
N GLN A 123 5.58 10.90 -10.89
CA GLN A 123 6.10 11.87 -9.92
C GLN A 123 6.51 11.20 -8.60
N ILE A 124 5.63 10.38 -8.02
CA ILE A 124 5.89 9.74 -6.72
C ILE A 124 6.28 8.26 -6.83
N ALA A 125 6.23 7.69 -8.04
CA ALA A 125 6.52 6.28 -8.29
C ALA A 125 7.52 6.08 -9.42
N ARG A 126 8.30 5.00 -9.32
CA ARG A 126 9.14 4.52 -10.41
C ARG A 126 9.11 3.01 -10.52
N ALA A 127 9.17 2.52 -11.76
CA ALA A 127 9.32 1.13 -12.13
C ALA A 127 10.72 0.92 -12.71
N LEU A 128 11.44 -0.07 -12.19
CA LEU A 128 12.80 -0.44 -12.54
C LEU A 128 12.82 -1.91 -12.99
N LEU A 129 13.68 -2.22 -13.95
CA LEU A 129 13.92 -3.58 -14.44
C LEU A 129 15.34 -4.03 -14.07
N GLY A 130 15.49 -5.32 -13.75
CA GLY A 130 16.78 -5.90 -13.40
C GLY A 130 17.74 -5.97 -14.60
N PRO A 131 19.01 -5.54 -14.46
CA PRO A 131 19.91 -5.35 -15.61
C PRO A 131 20.66 -6.60 -16.11
N ASN A 132 20.24 -7.81 -15.69
CA ASN A 132 20.94 -9.08 -15.92
C ASN A 132 22.43 -9.07 -15.49
N LYS A 133 22.68 -8.80 -14.21
CA LYS A 133 24.03 -8.66 -13.64
C LYS A 133 24.19 -9.49 -12.38
N ALA A 134 25.43 -9.81 -12.01
CA ALA A 134 25.67 -10.48 -10.73
C ALA A 134 25.23 -9.61 -9.53
N VAL A 135 25.51 -8.30 -9.60
CA VAL A 135 25.20 -7.32 -8.55
C VAL A 135 24.57 -6.10 -9.19
N ASP A 136 23.51 -5.57 -8.57
CA ASP A 136 22.94 -4.27 -8.90
C ASP A 136 22.72 -3.39 -7.66
N ARG A 137 22.61 -2.09 -7.88
CA ARG A 137 22.39 -1.09 -6.84
C ARG A 137 21.30 -0.11 -7.27
N ILE A 138 20.23 -0.05 -6.50
CA ILE A 138 19.15 0.92 -6.75
C ILE A 138 19.58 2.29 -6.25
N ALA A 139 19.60 3.28 -7.13
CA ALA A 139 19.93 4.65 -6.76
C ALA A 139 18.88 5.29 -5.83
N SER A 140 19.31 6.10 -4.86
CA SER A 140 18.44 6.94 -4.04
C SER A 140 17.60 7.88 -4.91
N SER A 141 16.37 8.15 -4.48
CA SER A 141 15.46 9.07 -5.17
C SER A 141 14.42 9.62 -4.20
N GLN A 142 13.63 10.60 -4.65
CA GLN A 142 12.52 11.17 -3.90
C GLN A 142 11.18 10.43 -4.12
N HIS A 143 11.14 9.36 -4.91
CA HIS A 143 9.92 8.58 -5.11
C HIS A 143 9.51 7.87 -3.82
N LEU A 144 8.22 7.94 -3.48
CA LEU A 144 7.62 7.21 -2.36
C LEU A 144 7.42 5.74 -2.69
N ILE A 145 7.29 5.39 -3.98
CA ILE A 145 7.05 4.03 -4.44
C ILE A 145 8.12 3.61 -5.44
N THR A 146 8.80 2.49 -5.19
CA THR A 146 9.74 1.89 -6.15
C THR A 146 9.39 0.43 -6.38
N GLN A 147 9.04 0.07 -7.61
CA GLN A 147 8.91 -1.33 -8.03
C GLN A 147 10.14 -1.74 -8.81
N TYR A 148 10.89 -2.70 -8.29
CA TYR A 148 12.03 -3.30 -8.98
C TYR A 148 11.66 -4.71 -9.41
N THR A 149 11.48 -4.91 -10.72
CA THR A 149 11.03 -6.19 -11.28
C THR A 149 12.21 -6.94 -11.88
N MET A 150 12.30 -8.22 -11.56
CA MET A 150 13.27 -9.14 -12.17
C MET A 150 12.54 -10.28 -12.87
N ALA A 151 13.13 -10.77 -13.95
CA ALA A 151 12.66 -11.93 -14.70
C ALA A 151 13.86 -12.79 -15.14
N ASP A 152 13.57 -13.97 -15.70
CA ASP A 152 14.62 -14.78 -16.31
C ASP A 152 15.27 -13.99 -17.47
N GLY A 153 16.60 -13.83 -17.43
CA GLY A 153 17.32 -12.97 -18.38
C GLY A 153 17.40 -11.49 -18.01
N GLU A 154 16.74 -11.07 -16.92
CA GLU A 154 16.71 -9.70 -16.37
C GLU A 154 16.82 -9.75 -14.83
N HIS A 155 17.83 -10.47 -14.34
CA HIS A 155 17.97 -10.82 -12.92
C HIS A 155 19.25 -10.26 -12.29
N ALA A 156 19.18 -9.87 -11.02
CA ALA A 156 20.33 -9.55 -10.20
C ALA A 156 20.49 -10.57 -9.06
N GLY A 157 21.65 -11.23 -8.96
CA GLY A 157 21.93 -12.18 -7.88
C GLY A 157 22.05 -11.51 -6.51
N GLU A 158 22.60 -10.30 -6.51
CA GLU A 158 22.73 -9.42 -5.36
C GLU A 158 22.16 -8.04 -5.69
N LEU A 159 21.37 -7.48 -4.78
CA LEU A 159 20.72 -6.19 -4.96
C LEU A 159 20.92 -5.32 -3.71
N HIS A 160 21.49 -4.14 -3.87
CA HIS A 160 21.54 -3.15 -2.80
C HIS A 160 20.35 -2.21 -2.91
N LEU A 161 19.57 -2.10 -1.84
CA LEU A 161 18.54 -1.08 -1.76
C LEU A 161 19.17 0.32 -1.63
N PRO A 162 18.42 1.40 -1.94
CA PRO A 162 18.95 2.74 -1.81
C PRO A 162 19.36 3.06 -0.38
N LEU A 163 20.48 3.77 -0.18
CA LEU A 163 20.89 4.18 1.17
C LEU A 163 19.93 5.19 1.80
N GLN A 164 19.28 5.99 0.96
CA GLN A 164 18.34 7.03 1.37
C GLN A 164 17.06 6.95 0.55
N ALA A 165 15.94 7.20 1.22
CA ALA A 165 14.62 7.39 0.63
C ALA A 165 13.82 8.34 1.52
N PRO A 166 12.70 8.89 1.02
CA PRO A 166 11.74 9.59 1.87
C PRO A 166 11.26 8.69 3.01
N ASN A 167 10.86 9.29 4.13
CA ASN A 167 10.26 8.54 5.22
C ASN A 167 8.97 7.84 4.74
N ASN A 168 8.77 6.59 5.16
CA ASN A 168 7.67 5.73 4.74
C ASN A 168 7.65 5.36 3.23
N ALA A 169 8.73 5.62 2.49
CA ALA A 169 8.85 5.11 1.13
C ALA A 169 8.77 3.58 1.14
N VAL A 170 8.10 3.01 0.14
CA VAL A 170 7.95 1.57 -0.05
C VAL A 170 8.69 1.12 -1.30
N LEU A 171 9.36 -0.03 -1.19
CA LEU A 171 10.08 -0.65 -2.28
C LEU A 171 9.72 -2.13 -2.33
N THR A 172 9.28 -2.60 -3.49
CA THR A 172 9.10 -4.03 -3.73
C THR A 172 10.16 -4.54 -4.70
N VAL A 173 10.72 -5.69 -4.38
CA VAL A 173 11.50 -6.51 -5.29
C VAL A 173 10.56 -7.60 -5.81
N ALA A 174 10.00 -7.37 -6.99
CA ALA A 174 9.10 -8.29 -7.66
C ALA A 174 9.92 -9.32 -8.44
N ASN A 175 10.33 -10.38 -7.76
CA ASN A 175 11.16 -11.41 -8.36
C ASN A 175 10.30 -12.42 -9.12
N ARG A 176 10.26 -12.32 -10.44
CA ARG A 176 9.59 -13.29 -11.33
C ARG A 176 10.54 -14.33 -11.90
N ALA A 177 11.84 -14.21 -11.62
CA ALA A 177 12.84 -15.16 -12.06
C ALA A 177 12.72 -16.50 -11.29
N THR A 178 13.31 -17.53 -11.88
CA THR A 178 13.44 -18.87 -11.29
C THR A 178 14.51 -18.94 -10.19
N TRP A 179 15.37 -17.92 -10.09
CA TRP A 179 16.41 -17.80 -9.07
C TRP A 179 16.04 -16.83 -7.96
N SER A 180 16.64 -17.01 -6.79
CA SER A 180 16.54 -16.06 -5.68
C SER A 180 17.57 -14.93 -5.79
N THR A 181 17.27 -13.80 -5.18
CA THR A 181 18.18 -12.64 -5.02
C THR A 181 18.53 -12.42 -3.56
N ARG A 182 19.79 -12.08 -3.28
CA ARG A 182 20.22 -11.54 -1.98
C ARG A 182 20.07 -10.03 -1.97
N ILE A 183 19.35 -9.50 -0.99
CA ILE A 183 19.05 -8.07 -0.87
C ILE A 183 19.81 -7.49 0.33
N ASN A 184 20.58 -6.43 0.10
CA ASN A 184 21.20 -5.64 1.16
C ASN A 184 20.29 -4.47 1.53
N LEU A 185 19.82 -4.45 2.77
CA LEU A 185 19.06 -3.34 3.39
C LEU A 185 19.96 -2.28 4.03
N GLY A 186 21.25 -2.58 4.20
CA GLY A 186 22.24 -1.74 4.85
C GLY A 186 23.17 -1.07 3.85
N ASN A 187 24.30 -0.57 4.35
CA ASN A 187 25.38 -0.07 3.51
C ASN A 187 26.49 -1.13 3.37
N ASP A 188 27.51 -0.82 2.60
CA ASP A 188 28.62 -1.75 2.32
C ASP A 188 29.48 -2.05 3.57
N HIS A 189 29.49 -1.17 4.57
CA HIS A 189 30.26 -1.34 5.82
C HIS A 189 29.48 -2.10 6.92
N ASN A 190 28.15 -2.02 6.89
CA ASN A 190 27.24 -2.70 7.81
C ASN A 190 26.08 -3.33 7.02
N PRO A 191 26.36 -4.40 6.26
CA PRO A 191 25.37 -5.00 5.38
C PRO A 191 24.31 -5.75 6.20
N ARG A 192 23.06 -5.65 5.74
CA ARG A 192 21.92 -6.34 6.35
C ARG A 192 21.22 -7.16 5.29
N TRP A 193 21.62 -8.42 5.18
CA TRP A 193 21.17 -9.31 4.13
C TRP A 193 19.78 -9.92 4.39
N ARG A 194 19.00 -10.04 3.33
CA ARG A 194 17.77 -10.84 3.23
C ARG A 194 17.77 -11.62 1.92
N THR A 195 17.06 -12.73 1.87
CA THR A 195 16.84 -13.47 0.63
C THR A 195 15.44 -13.14 0.12
N CYS A 196 15.33 -12.77 -1.15
CA CYS A 196 14.08 -12.78 -1.87
C CYS A 196 13.99 -14.06 -2.71
N GLY A 197 13.00 -14.90 -2.41
CA GLY A 197 12.80 -16.17 -3.10
C GLY A 197 12.48 -15.99 -4.58
N SER A 198 12.60 -17.08 -5.34
CA SER A 198 12.12 -17.10 -6.72
C SER A 198 10.60 -16.91 -6.76
N ARG A 199 10.10 -16.28 -7.84
CA ARG A 199 8.66 -16.06 -8.07
C ARG A 199 7.91 -15.41 -6.88
N THR A 200 8.57 -14.54 -6.13
CA THR A 200 8.08 -13.93 -4.88
C THR A 200 8.21 -12.42 -4.90
N ASP A 201 7.30 -11.71 -4.24
CA ASP A 201 7.43 -10.28 -3.93
C ASP A 201 8.04 -10.07 -2.54
N CYS A 202 9.10 -9.27 -2.47
CA CYS A 202 9.72 -8.89 -1.22
C CYS A 202 9.61 -7.38 -1.02
N VAL A 203 8.80 -6.98 -0.04
CA VAL A 203 8.43 -5.59 0.17
C VAL A 203 9.18 -5.03 1.38
N PHE A 204 9.62 -3.78 1.25
CA PHE A 204 10.42 -3.06 2.24
C PHE A 204 9.86 -1.65 2.44
N ALA A 205 10.00 -1.14 3.66
CA ALA A 205 9.66 0.23 4.01
C ALA A 205 10.88 0.96 4.57
N TYR A 206 11.01 2.25 4.26
CA TYR A 206 12.08 3.10 4.76
C TYR A 206 11.63 3.86 6.01
N ASP A 207 12.44 3.82 7.06
CA ASP A 207 12.19 4.56 8.31
C ASP A 207 13.40 5.46 8.59
N THR A 208 13.20 6.77 8.50
CA THR A 208 14.28 7.75 8.73
C THR A 208 14.75 7.77 10.18
N ARG A 209 13.88 7.42 11.14
CA ARG A 209 14.21 7.36 12.58
C ARG A 209 15.10 6.15 12.88
N LYS A 210 14.87 5.03 12.19
CA LYS A 210 15.71 3.82 12.26
C LYS A 210 16.89 3.85 11.31
N GLY A 211 16.97 4.87 10.45
CA GLY A 211 18.08 5.10 9.53
C GLY A 211 18.19 4.08 8.40
N GLY A 212 17.08 3.48 7.95
CA GLY A 212 17.16 2.55 6.82
C GLY A 212 15.92 1.72 6.52
N TRP A 213 16.08 0.85 5.52
CA TRP A 213 15.06 -0.10 5.11
C TRP A 213 14.85 -1.20 6.15
N HIS A 214 13.61 -1.67 6.23
CA HIS A 214 13.22 -2.88 6.93
C HIS A 214 12.18 -3.63 6.10
N ALA A 215 12.02 -4.94 6.34
CA ALA A 215 10.94 -5.70 5.70
C ALA A 215 9.60 -5.06 6.06
N ALA A 216 8.75 -4.83 5.07
CA ALA A 216 7.42 -4.32 5.29
C ALA A 216 6.59 -5.41 5.98
N ASP A 217 5.87 -5.02 7.03
CA ASP A 217 4.90 -5.84 7.70
C ASP A 217 3.53 -5.15 7.69
N ARG A 218 2.46 -5.94 7.63
CA ARG A 218 1.09 -5.43 7.82
C ARG A 218 0.77 -5.16 9.30
N SER A 219 1.67 -5.49 10.21
CA SER A 219 1.43 -5.48 11.66
C SER A 219 1.14 -4.08 12.17
N SER A 220 -0.11 -3.68 12.37
CA SER A 220 -0.49 -2.35 12.87
C SER A 220 0.04 -2.01 14.28
N SER A 221 0.87 -2.83 14.91
CA SER A 221 1.30 -2.66 16.30
C SER A 221 2.60 -1.87 16.45
N VAL A 222 2.69 -1.09 17.54
CA VAL A 222 3.88 -0.35 17.96
C VAL A 222 4.02 -0.44 19.48
N ARG A 223 5.26 -0.45 19.97
CA ARG A 223 5.54 -0.36 21.41
C ARG A 223 5.30 1.06 21.93
N PRO A 224 5.03 1.25 23.23
CA PRO A 224 4.96 2.58 23.82
C PRO A 224 6.31 3.29 23.68
N VAL A 225 6.31 4.44 23.02
CA VAL A 225 7.48 5.32 22.86
C VAL A 225 7.07 6.76 23.09
N ALA A 226 8.01 7.62 23.49
CA ALA A 226 7.73 9.02 23.82
C ALA A 226 7.04 9.78 22.68
N GLU A 227 7.44 9.51 21.43
CA GLU A 227 6.79 10.04 20.22
C GLU A 227 6.34 8.91 19.33
N LEU A 228 5.03 8.69 19.26
CA LEU A 228 4.46 7.68 18.38
C LEU A 228 4.76 8.02 16.90
N PRO A 229 4.96 7.00 16.05
CA PRO A 229 5.22 7.23 14.64
C PRO A 229 4.00 7.80 13.92
N PHE A 230 4.19 8.29 12.69
CA PHE A 230 3.05 8.55 11.79
C PHE A 230 2.27 7.25 11.56
N PRO A 231 0.92 7.24 11.53
CA PRO A 231 0.17 6.00 11.34
C PRO A 231 0.40 5.45 9.94
N VAL A 232 1.06 4.30 9.91
CA VAL A 232 1.35 3.59 8.67
C VAL A 232 0.15 2.76 8.21
N SER A 233 -0.83 2.51 9.08
CA SER A 233 -2.13 1.88 8.78
C SER A 233 -3.26 2.76 9.30
N GLY A 234 -4.47 2.60 8.76
CA GLY A 234 -5.67 3.32 9.24
C GLY A 234 -6.03 3.01 10.69
N VAL A 235 -5.57 1.87 11.22
CA VAL A 235 -5.60 1.59 12.65
C VAL A 235 -4.20 1.16 13.07
N MET A 236 -3.68 1.80 14.11
CA MET A 236 -2.44 1.46 14.80
C MET A 236 -2.78 1.00 16.22
N ARG A 237 -2.19 -0.10 16.68
CA ARG A 237 -2.31 -0.59 18.06
C ARG A 237 -1.04 -0.27 18.82
N VAL A 238 -1.16 0.33 20.00
CA VAL A 238 -0.05 0.44 20.94
C VAL A 238 -0.12 -0.74 21.88
N GLU A 239 0.79 -1.67 21.71
CA GLU A 239 0.89 -2.87 22.53
C GLU A 239 1.85 -2.60 23.68
N ILE A 240 1.32 -2.64 24.90
CA ILE A 240 2.06 -2.38 26.13
C ILE A 240 2.30 -3.70 26.83
N ASN A 241 3.56 -4.03 27.04
CA ASN A 241 4.01 -5.13 27.87
C ASN A 241 4.66 -4.58 29.14
N ALA A 242 3.87 -4.50 30.20
CA ALA A 242 4.29 -3.97 31.50
C ALA A 242 5.53 -4.66 32.13
N ALA A 243 5.90 -5.86 31.69
CA ALA A 243 7.09 -6.53 32.19
C ALA A 243 8.40 -5.93 31.63
N ILE A 244 8.35 -5.25 30.49
CA ILE A 244 9.54 -4.78 29.75
C ILE A 244 9.44 -3.35 29.24
N ASP A 245 8.23 -2.77 29.18
CA ASP A 245 8.01 -1.41 28.73
C ASP A 245 8.07 -0.45 29.93
N PRO A 246 8.95 0.58 29.90
CA PRO A 246 9.00 1.57 30.95
C PRO A 246 7.79 2.51 30.88
N ALA A 247 7.41 3.07 32.03
CA ALA A 247 6.51 4.21 32.14
C ALA A 247 6.76 5.23 31.01
N SER A 248 5.72 5.51 30.22
CA SER A 248 5.86 6.30 29.01
C SER A 248 4.73 7.29 28.88
N GLN A 249 5.08 8.57 28.79
CA GLN A 249 4.18 9.60 28.28
C GLN A 249 4.30 9.64 26.75
N MET A 250 3.28 9.12 26.08
CA MET A 250 3.24 8.97 24.63
C MET A 250 2.58 10.18 23.98
N THR A 251 3.31 10.84 23.09
CA THR A 251 2.79 11.92 22.25
C THR A 251 2.35 11.34 20.91
N LEU A 252 1.08 11.55 20.56
CA LEU A 252 0.56 11.20 19.23
C LEU A 252 1.24 12.07 18.16
N PRO A 253 1.43 11.56 16.94
CA PRO A 253 2.06 12.33 15.87
C PRO A 253 1.22 13.55 15.52
N LYS A 254 1.88 14.66 15.17
CA LYS A 254 1.21 15.93 14.83
C LYS A 254 0.25 15.80 13.64
N HIS A 255 0.60 14.96 12.67
CA HIS A 255 -0.14 14.76 11.43
C HIS A 255 -0.40 13.27 11.20
N ALA A 256 -1.53 12.97 10.56
CA ALA A 256 -1.96 11.64 10.14
C ALA A 256 -2.94 11.76 8.96
N VAL A 257 -3.36 10.64 8.39
CA VAL A 257 -4.49 10.63 7.44
C VAL A 257 -5.77 10.80 8.23
N HIS A 258 -6.71 11.62 7.75
CA HIS A 258 -7.98 11.83 8.45
C HIS A 258 -8.71 10.50 8.63
N GLY A 259 -9.19 10.24 9.84
CA GLY A 259 -9.82 9.00 10.23
C GLY A 259 -8.87 7.92 10.76
N ASP A 260 -7.54 8.13 10.71
CA ASP A 260 -6.57 7.23 11.36
C ASP A 260 -6.86 7.08 12.85
N VAL A 261 -6.67 5.87 13.37
CA VAL A 261 -6.94 5.55 14.77
C VAL A 261 -5.72 4.96 15.44
N TYR A 262 -5.33 5.51 16.59
CA TYR A 262 -4.52 4.80 17.57
C TYR A 262 -5.41 4.13 18.61
N VAL A 263 -5.20 2.84 18.83
CA VAL A 263 -5.84 2.04 19.88
C VAL A 263 -4.78 1.69 20.91
N PHE A 264 -4.98 2.12 22.13
CA PHE A 264 -4.11 1.81 23.26
C PHE A 264 -4.83 0.79 24.14
N LEU A 265 -4.14 -0.30 24.47
CA LEU A 265 -4.63 -1.29 25.43
C LEU A 265 -3.52 -1.56 26.43
N ASP A 266 -3.80 -1.30 27.71
CA ASP A 266 -2.95 -1.69 28.83
C ASP A 266 -3.68 -2.74 29.68
N GLU A 267 -3.32 -4.01 29.52
CA GLU A 267 -3.90 -5.11 30.29
C GLU A 267 -3.40 -5.16 31.74
N ALA A 268 -2.20 -4.62 32.00
CA ALA A 268 -1.62 -4.60 33.33
C ALA A 268 -2.24 -3.50 34.19
N GLY A 269 -2.60 -2.37 33.57
CA GLY A 269 -3.25 -1.25 34.20
C GLY A 269 -2.30 -0.44 35.07
N LEU A 270 -1.09 -0.20 34.58
CA LEU A 270 -0.14 0.63 35.28
C LEU A 270 -0.51 2.09 34.96
N ASP A 271 -0.88 2.86 35.98
CA ASP A 271 -1.16 4.32 35.88
C ASP A 271 0.02 5.16 35.32
N GLU A 272 1.12 4.50 34.97
CA GLU A 272 2.38 5.05 34.48
C GLU A 272 2.40 5.27 32.96
N HIS A 273 1.58 4.56 32.17
CA HIS A 273 1.45 4.81 30.74
C HIS A 273 0.35 5.83 30.45
N ARG A 274 0.72 6.91 29.76
CA ARG A 274 -0.17 8.05 29.53
C ARG A 274 -0.11 8.49 28.09
N VAL A 275 -1.26 8.90 27.55
CA VAL A 275 -1.32 9.65 26.29
C VAL A 275 -1.27 11.14 26.62
N ALA A 276 -0.28 11.85 26.08
CA ALA A 276 -0.12 13.28 26.27
C ALA A 276 -1.30 14.06 25.64
N ALA A 277 -1.61 15.24 26.18
CA ALA A 277 -2.60 16.14 25.58
C ALA A 277 -2.12 16.78 24.27
N THR A 278 -0.80 16.80 24.04
CA THR A 278 -0.18 17.37 22.84
C THR A 278 -0.71 16.73 21.56
N HIS A 279 -1.10 17.56 20.60
CA HIS A 279 -1.76 17.17 19.34
C HIS A 279 -3.15 16.53 19.52
N THR A 280 -3.76 16.62 20.71
CA THR A 280 -5.09 16.04 20.97
C THR A 280 -6.09 17.13 21.36
N SER A 281 -7.38 16.80 21.30
CA SER A 281 -8.44 17.64 21.85
C SER A 281 -8.61 17.49 23.37
N MET A 282 -7.77 16.70 24.04
CA MET A 282 -7.89 16.46 25.48
C MET A 282 -7.34 17.67 26.27
N PRO A 283 -7.99 18.06 27.38
CA PRO A 283 -7.52 19.17 28.21
C PRO A 283 -6.27 18.84 29.03
N ALA A 284 -5.98 17.56 29.25
CA ALA A 284 -4.83 17.07 30.02
C ALA A 284 -4.43 15.66 29.57
N SER A 285 -3.24 15.22 29.98
CA SER A 285 -2.78 13.85 29.69
C SER A 285 -3.70 12.81 30.33
N ARG A 286 -3.98 11.75 29.60
CA ARG A 286 -4.90 10.69 30.01
C ARG A 286 -4.12 9.40 30.27
N GLY A 287 -4.26 8.85 31.48
CA GLY A 287 -3.78 7.50 31.80
C GLY A 287 -4.59 6.43 31.07
N LEU A 288 -3.98 5.28 30.80
CA LEU A 288 -4.65 4.15 30.18
C LEU A 288 -5.38 3.32 31.23
N PRO A 289 -6.72 3.20 31.17
CA PRO A 289 -7.45 2.42 32.15
C PRO A 289 -7.17 0.93 31.97
N LYS A 290 -6.97 0.21 33.09
CA LYS A 290 -6.71 -1.23 33.09
C LYS A 290 -7.74 -2.01 32.28
N GLY A 291 -7.27 -2.76 31.29
CA GLY A 291 -8.10 -3.65 30.47
C GLY A 291 -9.14 -2.93 29.60
N GLN A 292 -9.02 -1.61 29.43
CA GLN A 292 -9.90 -0.82 28.57
C GLN A 292 -9.12 -0.26 27.37
N GLU A 293 -9.73 -0.31 26.19
CA GLU A 293 -9.17 0.36 25.03
C GLU A 293 -9.38 1.88 25.13
N LEU A 294 -8.31 2.67 25.05
CA LEU A 294 -8.40 4.08 24.68
C LEU A 294 -8.22 4.20 23.17
N ARG A 295 -9.18 4.83 22.49
CA ARG A 295 -9.14 5.02 21.05
C ARG A 295 -9.01 6.50 20.73
N MET A 296 -8.02 6.85 19.92
CA MET A 296 -7.73 8.22 19.50
C MET A 296 -7.86 8.28 17.98
N ARG A 297 -8.80 9.04 17.46
CA ARG A 297 -9.01 9.23 16.01
C ARG A 297 -8.50 10.60 15.56
N TYR A 298 -7.73 10.63 14.48
CA TYR A 298 -7.25 11.88 13.90
C TYR A 298 -8.33 12.57 13.05
N SER A 299 -8.50 13.86 13.26
CA SER A 299 -9.25 14.77 12.39
C SER A 299 -8.27 15.69 11.68
N ALA A 300 -8.09 15.53 10.35
CA ALA A 300 -7.32 16.52 9.59
C ALA A 300 -8.05 17.87 9.40
N ILE A 301 -9.33 17.96 9.81
CA ILE A 301 -10.09 19.22 9.81
C ILE A 301 -9.60 20.10 10.96
N ASP A 302 -9.52 19.50 12.14
CA ASP A 302 -9.09 20.17 13.38
C ASP A 302 -7.57 20.09 13.59
N GLU A 303 -6.89 19.24 12.80
CA GLU A 303 -5.49 18.84 12.95
C GLU A 303 -5.17 18.28 14.35
N LEU A 304 -6.15 17.60 14.96
CA LEU A 304 -6.08 17.04 16.31
C LEU A 304 -6.56 15.59 16.37
N TRP A 305 -6.05 14.87 17.38
CA TRP A 305 -6.56 13.56 17.78
C TRP A 305 -7.69 13.70 18.80
N HIS A 306 -8.83 13.08 18.52
CA HIS A 306 -10.00 13.06 19.37
C HIS A 306 -10.19 11.71 20.03
N VAL A 307 -10.55 11.70 21.31
CA VAL A 307 -10.99 10.48 22.00
C VAL A 307 -12.26 9.95 21.32
N GLN A 308 -12.29 8.67 20.99
CA GLN A 308 -13.53 7.98 20.63
C GLN A 308 -14.11 7.32 21.87
N ASN A 309 -15.40 7.53 22.10
CA ASN A 309 -16.17 6.79 23.09
C ASN A 309 -16.55 5.41 22.56
#